data_AF-A0AAD8AKB8-F1
#
_entry.id   AF-A0AAD8AKB8-F1
#
_cell.length_a   1.000
_cell.length_b   1.000
_cell.length_c   1.000
_cell.angle_alpha   90.00
_cell.angle_beta   90.00
_cell.angle_gamma   90.00
#
_symmetry.space_group_name_H-M   'P 1'
#
loop_
_entity.id
_entity.type
_entity.pdbx_description
1 polymer ?
#
loop_
_entity_poly.entity_id
_entity_poly.type
_entity_poly.pdbx_seq_one_letter_code
_entity_poly.pdbx_strand_id
1 'polypeptide(L)'
;MMLHSFKEYDHKTKQKKYEKELKIVEETIRNSFSDSEKQAPHWQPLSDFYDIAEEYFIKWSKVRSDILSHPKYQKDMAAGRIVLVRHKSHVNKLGILLSADPKGKKIVSYSGTV
;
A
#
# COMPACT_ATOMS: atom_id res chain seq x y z
N MET A 1 16.79 11.44 -38.00
CA MET A 1 16.72 10.17 -38.75
C MET A 1 16.46 9.04 -37.74
N MET A 2 15.21 8.90 -37.25
CA MET A 2 14.74 7.79 -36.37
C MET A 2 13.20 7.70 -36.31
N LEU A 3 12.48 8.72 -36.81
CA LEU A 3 11.02 8.92 -36.74
C LEU A 3 10.10 7.76 -37.20
N HIS A 4 10.62 6.69 -37.80
CA HIS A 4 9.88 5.60 -38.44
C HIS A 4 10.39 4.19 -38.07
N SER A 5 11.11 4.04 -36.96
CA SER A 5 11.56 2.72 -36.49
C SER A 5 10.36 1.87 -36.02
N PHE A 6 10.41 0.55 -36.22
CA PHE A 6 9.43 -0.40 -35.67
C PHE A 6 9.22 -0.24 -34.16
N LYS A 7 10.26 0.17 -33.43
CA LYS A 7 10.20 0.46 -31.98
C LYS A 7 9.34 1.68 -31.66
N GLU A 8 9.27 2.67 -32.55
CA GLU A 8 8.42 3.86 -32.40
C GLU A 8 6.95 3.58 -32.75
N TYR A 9 6.70 2.68 -33.71
CA TYR A 9 5.33 2.24 -34.03
C TYR A 9 4.66 1.60 -32.81
N ASP A 10 5.39 0.76 -32.10
CA ASP A 10 4.93 0.08 -30.90
C ASP A 10 4.71 1.05 -29.71
N HIS A 11 5.46 2.16 -29.68
CA HIS A 11 5.20 3.26 -28.75
C HIS A 11 3.95 4.07 -29.13
N LYS A 12 3.72 4.35 -30.42
CA LYS A 12 2.54 5.09 -30.89
C LYS A 12 1.24 4.32 -30.69
N THR A 13 1.25 3.00 -30.83
CA THR A 13 0.08 2.16 -30.51
C THR A 13 -0.21 2.14 -29.00
N LYS A 14 0.83 2.05 -28.16
CA LYS A 14 0.68 2.14 -26.70
C LYS A 14 0.25 3.54 -26.23
N GLN A 15 0.70 4.61 -26.91
CA GLN A 15 0.32 5.99 -26.59
C GLN A 15 -1.20 6.19 -26.66
N LYS A 16 -1.86 5.69 -27.71
CA LYS A 16 -3.33 5.75 -27.81
C LYS A 16 -4.02 4.98 -26.69
N LYS A 17 -3.40 3.92 -26.16
CA LYS A 17 -3.92 3.17 -25.01
C LYS A 17 -3.76 3.99 -23.72
N TYR A 18 -2.59 4.58 -23.49
CA TYR A 18 -2.34 5.44 -22.34
C TYR A 18 -3.24 6.69 -22.32
N GLU A 19 -3.49 7.31 -23.47
CA GLU A 19 -4.44 8.43 -23.58
C GLU A 19 -5.87 8.04 -23.20
N LYS A 20 -6.30 6.82 -23.55
CA LYS A 20 -7.61 6.30 -23.13
C LYS A 20 -7.65 6.01 -21.64
N GLU A 21 -6.61 5.39 -21.09
CA GLU A 21 -6.50 5.12 -19.65
C GLU A 21 -6.48 6.42 -18.84
N LEU A 22 -5.76 7.45 -19.30
CA LEU A 22 -5.73 8.77 -18.69
C LEU A 22 -7.12 9.42 -18.67
N LYS A 23 -7.84 9.40 -19.80
CA LYS A 23 -9.22 9.93 -19.84
C LYS A 23 -10.16 9.25 -18.86
N ILE A 24 -10.06 7.92 -18.74
CA ILE A 24 -10.87 7.16 -17.77
C ILE A 24 -10.53 7.60 -16.35
N VAL A 25 -9.24 7.77 -16.03
CA VAL A 25 -8.81 8.24 -14.71
C VAL A 25 -9.31 9.65 -14.45
N GLU A 26 -9.15 10.58 -15.39
CA GLU A 26 -9.65 11.95 -15.28
C GLU A 26 -11.16 12.01 -15.07
N GLU A 27 -11.94 11.21 -15.81
CA GLU A 27 -13.39 11.10 -15.63
C GLU A 27 -13.75 10.52 -14.27
N THR A 28 -13.05 9.47 -13.79
CA THR A 28 -13.31 8.90 -12.46
C THR A 28 -12.99 9.87 -11.33
N ILE A 29 -11.89 10.64 -11.45
CA ILE A 29 -11.56 11.72 -10.53
C ILE A 29 -12.69 12.74 -10.57
N ARG A 30 -13.01 13.29 -11.75
CA ARG A 30 -14.05 14.31 -11.88
C ARG A 30 -15.40 13.88 -11.31
N ASN A 31 -15.83 12.64 -11.54
CA ASN A 31 -17.08 12.09 -11.00
C ASN A 31 -17.03 11.87 -9.49
N SER A 32 -15.85 11.57 -8.93
CA SER A 32 -15.68 11.40 -7.47
C SER A 32 -15.60 12.75 -6.75
N PHE A 33 -15.05 13.77 -7.43
CA PHE A 33 -14.85 15.10 -6.87
C PHE A 33 -16.00 16.07 -7.16
N SER A 34 -16.88 15.82 -8.13
CA SER A 34 -18.02 16.70 -8.47
C SER A 34 -19.01 16.92 -7.33
N ASP A 35 -19.14 15.96 -6.41
CA ASP A 35 -19.94 16.13 -5.19
C ASP A 35 -19.18 16.91 -4.09
N SER A 36 -17.85 17.03 -4.22
CA SER A 36 -16.96 17.69 -3.26
C SER A 36 -16.62 19.14 -3.60
N GLU A 37 -16.88 19.61 -4.83
CA GLU A 37 -16.45 20.92 -5.36
C GLU A 37 -16.95 22.15 -4.58
N LYS A 38 -17.89 21.98 -3.64
CA LYS A 38 -18.10 22.93 -2.55
C LYS A 38 -17.14 22.61 -1.39
N GLN A 39 -15.83 22.60 -1.66
CA GLN A 39 -14.80 22.34 -0.66
C GLN A 39 -14.74 23.50 0.32
N ALA A 40 -15.58 23.42 1.35
CA ALA A 40 -15.55 24.37 2.43
C ALA A 40 -14.22 24.27 3.21
N PRO A 41 -13.76 25.34 3.87
CA PRO A 41 -12.43 25.45 4.50
C PRO A 41 -12.06 24.34 5.50
N HIS A 42 -13.04 23.56 5.96
CA HIS A 42 -12.86 22.47 6.90
C HIS A 42 -12.27 21.19 6.31
N TRP A 43 -12.18 21.05 4.97
CA TRP A 43 -11.57 19.89 4.32
C TRP A 43 -10.04 20.00 4.19
N GLN A 44 -9.49 21.21 4.27
CA GLN A 44 -8.05 21.42 4.15
C GLN A 44 -7.24 20.68 5.24
N PRO A 45 -7.64 20.71 6.53
CA PRO A 45 -6.99 19.88 7.56
C PRO A 45 -7.08 18.37 7.29
N LEU A 46 -8.12 17.92 6.59
CA LEU A 46 -8.25 16.50 6.25
C LEU A 46 -7.29 16.11 5.12
N SER A 47 -7.11 16.98 4.12
CA SER A 47 -6.08 16.80 3.09
C SER A 47 -4.69 16.73 3.72
N ASP A 48 -4.36 17.73 4.55
CA ASP A 48 -3.07 17.79 5.26
C ASP A 48 -2.85 16.53 6.10
N PHE A 49 -3.90 16.04 6.77
CA PHE A 49 -3.83 14.79 7.54
C PHE A 49 -3.49 13.59 6.65
N TYR A 50 -4.13 13.44 5.49
CA TYR A 50 -3.86 12.31 4.59
C TYR A 50 -2.46 12.37 3.99
N ASP A 51 -1.95 13.55 3.66
CA ASP A 51 -0.59 13.75 3.18
C ASP A 51 0.44 13.34 4.25
N ILE A 52 0.22 13.78 5.50
CA ILE A 52 1.06 13.41 6.64
C ILE A 52 0.95 11.90 6.93
N ALA A 53 -0.25 11.34 6.85
CA ALA A 53 -0.47 9.92 7.10
C ALA A 53 0.23 9.05 6.05
N GLU A 54 0.18 9.44 4.77
CA GLU A 54 0.92 8.77 3.70
C GLU A 54 2.42 8.78 3.98
N GLU A 55 2.97 9.96 4.33
CA GLU A 55 4.39 10.09 4.66
C GLU A 55 4.78 9.20 5.86
N TYR A 56 3.93 9.17 6.89
CA TYR A 56 4.09 8.28 8.04
C TYR A 56 4.12 6.81 7.61
N PHE A 57 3.18 6.35 6.79
CA PHE A 57 3.14 4.94 6.36
C PHE A 57 4.36 4.56 5.52
N ILE A 58 4.84 5.47 4.65
CA ILE A 58 6.06 5.26 3.87
C ILE A 58 7.27 5.13 4.80
N LYS A 59 7.45 6.06 5.74
CA LYS A 59 8.56 6.02 6.72
C LYS A 59 8.47 4.78 7.60
N TRP A 60 7.28 4.47 8.11
CA TRP A 60 7.03 3.28 8.92
C TRP A 60 7.36 2.01 8.17
N SER A 61 6.97 1.88 6.90
CA SER A 61 7.28 0.69 6.09
C SER A 61 8.79 0.43 5.97
N LYS A 62 9.60 1.50 5.88
CA LYS A 62 11.06 1.41 5.79
C LYS A 62 11.70 0.97 7.12
N VAL A 63 11.22 1.51 8.23
CA VAL A 63 11.83 1.27 9.56
C VAL A 63 11.28 0.00 10.23
N ARG A 64 10.07 -0.43 9.85
CA ARG A 64 9.38 -1.56 10.49
C ARG A 64 10.17 -2.87 10.42
N SER A 65 10.81 -3.17 9.29
CA SER A 65 11.65 -4.38 9.16
C SER A 65 12.78 -4.37 10.18
N ASP A 66 13.42 -3.22 10.32
CA ASP A 66 14.61 -3.04 11.14
C ASP A 66 14.23 -3.16 12.62
N ILE A 67 13.13 -2.52 13.03
CA ILE A 67 12.56 -2.67 14.38
C ILE A 67 12.25 -4.14 14.70
N LEU A 68 11.53 -4.84 13.82
CA LEU A 68 11.14 -6.24 14.07
C LEU A 68 12.34 -7.20 14.05
N SER A 69 13.42 -6.83 13.35
CA SER A 69 14.66 -7.62 13.31
C SER A 69 15.60 -7.35 14.48
N HIS A 70 15.46 -6.20 15.16
CA HIS A 70 16.41 -5.79 16.18
C HIS A 70 16.27 -6.67 17.45
N PRO A 71 17.38 -7.19 18.02
CA PRO A 71 17.34 -8.19 19.10
C PRO A 71 16.53 -7.77 20.33
N LYS A 72 16.51 -6.47 20.64
CA LYS A 72 15.73 -5.92 21.75
C LYS A 72 14.22 -6.20 21.58
N TYR A 73 13.67 -5.92 20.40
CA TYR A 73 12.23 -6.08 20.15
C TYR A 73 11.86 -7.54 19.89
N GLN A 74 12.77 -8.35 19.37
CA GLN A 74 12.55 -9.81 19.25
C GLN A 74 12.34 -10.48 20.62
N LYS A 75 13.02 -10.02 21.67
CA LYS A 75 12.79 -10.49 23.04
C LYS A 75 11.41 -10.12 23.56
N ASP A 76 10.91 -8.95 23.18
CA ASP A 76 9.58 -8.48 23.58
C ASP A 76 8.46 -9.22 22.82
N MET A 77 8.75 -9.75 21.63
CA MET A 77 7.88 -10.62 20.82
C MET A 77 7.80 -12.05 21.37
N ALA A 78 7.47 -12.19 22.65
CA ALA A 78 7.20 -13.48 23.29
C ALA A 78 5.78 -13.99 22.98
N ALA A 79 5.58 -15.30 23.13
CA ALA A 79 4.26 -15.89 23.03
C ALA A 79 3.27 -15.26 24.04
N GLY A 80 2.00 -15.12 23.64
CA GLY A 80 0.93 -14.50 24.44
C GLY A 80 0.77 -12.98 24.25
N ARG A 81 1.67 -12.33 23.50
CA ARG A 81 1.56 -10.88 23.23
C ARG A 81 0.45 -10.55 22.24
N ILE A 82 -0.27 -9.46 22.50
CA ILE A 82 -1.26 -8.92 21.57
C ILE A 82 -0.52 -8.17 20.46
N VAL A 83 -0.83 -8.49 19.22
CA VAL A 83 -0.23 -7.87 18.03
C VAL A 83 -1.33 -7.36 17.09
N LEU A 84 -1.03 -6.26 16.42
CA LEU A 84 -1.86 -5.74 15.33
C LEU A 84 -1.36 -6.34 14.01
N VAL A 85 -2.19 -7.15 13.37
CA VAL A 85 -1.87 -7.84 12.13
C VAL A 85 -2.67 -7.22 10.99
N ARG A 86 -1.97 -6.84 9.93
CA ARG A 86 -2.57 -6.45 8.66
C ARG A 86 -2.11 -7.42 7.59
N HIS A 87 -3.06 -8.02 6.86
CA HIS A 87 -2.77 -8.87 5.72
C HIS A 87 -3.34 -8.23 4.45
N LYS A 88 -2.46 -7.88 3.50
CA LYS A 88 -2.83 -7.26 2.22
C LYS A 88 -3.77 -6.04 2.41
N SER A 89 -4.94 -6.06 1.75
CA SER A 89 -5.95 -5.02 1.77
C SER A 89 -6.94 -5.12 2.94
N HIS A 90 -6.77 -6.08 3.85
CA HIS A 90 -7.68 -6.22 4.98
C HIS A 90 -7.44 -5.15 6.05
N VAL A 91 -8.51 -4.85 6.79
CA VAL A 91 -8.50 -4.03 8.00
C VAL A 91 -7.55 -4.65 9.05
N ASN A 92 -6.94 -3.79 9.87
CA ASN A 92 -6.10 -4.22 10.98
C ASN A 92 -6.90 -5.12 11.92
N LYS A 93 -6.37 -6.30 12.22
CA LYS A 93 -6.94 -7.26 13.17
C LYS A 93 -6.05 -7.36 14.39
N LEU A 94 -6.65 -7.59 15.55
CA LEU A 94 -5.93 -7.97 16.75
C LEU A 94 -5.71 -9.49 16.74
N GLY A 95 -4.51 -9.92 17.11
CA GLY A 95 -4.16 -11.32 17.25
C GLY A 95 -3.26 -11.54 18.46
N ILE A 96 -3.14 -12.79 18.89
CA ILE A 96 -2.20 -13.20 19.93
C ILE A 96 -1.04 -13.92 19.26
N LEU A 97 0.19 -13.51 19.58
CA LEU A 97 1.40 -14.13 19.08
C LEU A 97 1.56 -15.50 19.73
N LEU A 98 1.52 -16.57 18.94
CA LEU A 98 1.70 -17.95 19.45
C LEU A 98 3.16 -18.35 19.49
N SER A 99 3.91 -18.00 18.45
CA SER A 99 5.36 -18.20 18.37
C SER A 99 5.96 -17.22 17.36
N ALA A 100 7.20 -16.82 17.59
CA ALA A 100 8.02 -16.08 16.64
C ALA A 100 9.28 -16.91 16.39
N ASP A 101 9.46 -17.40 15.17
CA ASP A 101 10.68 -18.13 14.81
C ASP A 101 11.73 -17.12 14.29
N PRO A 102 12.82 -16.88 15.03
CA PRO A 102 13.86 -15.93 14.62
C PRO A 102 14.63 -16.39 13.38
N LYS A 103 14.53 -17.68 13.00
CA LYS A 103 15.16 -18.25 11.80
C LYS A 103 14.06 -18.65 10.85
N GLY A 104 13.62 -17.72 9.99
CA GLY A 104 12.51 -17.90 9.06
C GLY A 104 12.57 -19.21 8.25
N LYS A 105 12.00 -20.28 8.79
CA LYS A 105 11.53 -21.41 7.99
C LYS A 105 10.26 -20.93 7.29
N LYS A 106 10.24 -21.05 5.96
CA LYS A 106 9.03 -20.84 5.15
C LYS A 106 7.86 -21.57 5.83
N ILE A 107 6.89 -20.82 6.32
CA ILE A 107 5.66 -21.36 6.88
C ILE A 107 4.97 -22.08 5.73
N VAL A 108 4.94 -23.41 5.78
CA VAL A 108 4.05 -24.22 4.95
C VAL A 108 2.65 -23.93 5.46
N SER A 109 1.89 -23.14 4.69
CA SER A 109 0.49 -22.90 4.97
C SER A 109 -0.27 -24.21 4.83
N TYR A 110 -0.74 -24.78 5.94
CA TYR A 110 -1.76 -25.82 5.89
C TYR A 110 -3.09 -25.17 5.55
N SER A 111 -3.55 -25.34 4.31
CA SER A 111 -4.94 -25.13 3.94
C SER A 111 -5.73 -26.31 4.53
N GLY A 112 -6.29 -26.13 5.72
CA GLY A 112 -7.29 -27.06 6.25
C GLY A 112 -8.62 -26.85 5.54
N THR A 113 -8.90 -27.66 4.53
CA THR A 113 -10.27 -28.03 4.14
C THR A 113 -10.80 -29.00 5.18
N VAL A 114 -11.81 -28.57 5.96
CA VAL A 114 -13.04 -29.31 6.27
C VAL A 114 -14.15 -28.30 6.45
#